data_AF-A0A9X6YRM6-F1
#
_entry.id   AF-A0A9X6YRM6-F1
#
_cell.length_a   1.000
_cell.length_b   1.000
_cell.length_c   1.000
_cell.angle_alpha   90.00
_cell.angle_beta   90.00
_cell.angle_gamma   90.00
#
_symmetry.space_group_name_H-M   'P 1'
#
loop_
_entity.id
_entity.type
_entity.pdbx_description
1 polymer ?
#
loop_
_entity_poly.entity_id
_entity_poly.type
_entity_poly.pdbx_seq_one_letter_code
_entity_poly.pdbx_strand_id
1 'polypeptide(L)'
;MDKQKGLELLNGLVPRIQDYDADGEILYYAYVEVTDENESIIKSLLPKGVEFEDGLACNAFDLTLICWEYAEWFDGKQFLSVRPE
;
A
#
# COMPACT_ATOMS: atom_id res chain seq x y z
N MET A 1 -14.00 -4.21 -3.23
CA MET A 1 -14.11 -2.73 -3.13
C MET A 1 -13.98 -2.15 -4.53
N ASP A 2 -14.52 -0.97 -4.80
CA ASP A 2 -14.25 -0.27 -6.07
C ASP A 2 -12.77 0.17 -6.16
N LYS A 3 -12.17 0.11 -7.36
CA LYS A 3 -10.72 0.38 -7.55
C LYS A 3 -10.35 1.82 -7.17
N GLN A 4 -11.18 2.81 -7.51
CA GLN A 4 -10.94 4.22 -7.19
C GLN A 4 -11.01 4.45 -5.68
N LYS A 5 -12.02 3.90 -5.00
CA LYS A 5 -12.13 3.99 -3.54
C LYS A 5 -10.96 3.31 -2.82
N GLY A 6 -10.51 2.16 -3.32
CA GLY A 6 -9.34 1.47 -2.78
C GLY A 6 -8.06 2.28 -2.94
N LEU A 7 -7.88 2.92 -4.11
CA LEU A 7 -6.75 3.81 -4.37
C LEU A 7 -6.75 5.03 -3.44
N GLU A 8 -7.91 5.62 -3.15
CA GLU A 8 -8.04 6.74 -2.19
C GLU A 8 -7.63 6.33 -0.78
N LEU A 9 -8.07 5.16 -0.30
CA LEU A 9 -7.68 4.62 1.00
C LEU A 9 -6.18 4.29 1.06
N LEU A 10 -5.66 3.67 0.01
CA LEU A 10 -4.23 3.36 -0.13
C LEU A 10 -3.39 4.64 -0.08
N ASN A 11 -3.78 5.68 -0.82
CA ASN A 11 -3.09 6.98 -0.79
C ASN A 11 -3.21 7.69 0.56
N GLY A 12 -4.25 7.42 1.35
CA GLY A 12 -4.36 7.86 2.74
C GLY A 12 -3.26 7.30 3.64
N LEU A 13 -2.66 6.15 3.30
CA LEU A 13 -1.55 5.55 4.04
C LEU A 13 -0.18 6.12 3.64
N VAL A 14 -0.06 6.77 2.48
CA VAL A 14 1.24 7.24 1.96
C VAL A 14 1.96 8.21 2.91
N PRO A 15 1.29 9.20 3.55
CA PRO A 15 1.94 10.07 4.53
C PRO A 15 2.46 9.33 5.78
N ARG A 16 2.09 8.06 5.96
CA ARG A 16 2.45 7.21 7.09
C ARG A 16 3.50 6.14 6.73
N ILE A 17 3.97 6.13 5.48
CA ILE A 17 5.08 5.29 5.05
C ILE A 17 6.35 5.76 5.79
N GLN A 18 6.96 4.83 6.52
CA GLN A 18 8.18 5.08 7.29
C GLN A 18 9.45 4.86 6.45
N ASP A 19 9.39 3.89 5.53
CA ASP A 19 10.49 3.54 4.64
C ASP A 19 9.95 2.91 3.35
N TYR A 20 10.61 3.17 2.23
CA TYR A 20 10.31 2.53 0.95
C TYR A 20 11.56 2.50 0.08
N ASP A 21 11.63 1.50 -0.81
CA ASP A 21 12.67 1.44 -1.85
C ASP A 21 12.02 1.21 -3.21
N ALA A 22 12.44 2.01 -4.20
CA ALA A 22 11.97 1.94 -5.56
C ALA A 22 13.07 2.38 -6.53
N ASP A 23 13.19 1.72 -7.68
CA ASP A 23 14.16 2.07 -8.74
C ASP A 23 13.58 2.96 -9.84
N GLY A 24 12.39 3.52 -9.61
CA GLY A 24 11.66 4.30 -10.59
C GLY A 24 10.90 3.46 -11.60
N GLU A 25 10.91 2.12 -11.50
CA GLU A 25 10.03 1.21 -12.25
C GLU A 25 9.33 0.19 -11.34
N ILE A 26 10.04 -0.29 -10.33
CA ILE A 26 9.60 -1.30 -9.37
C ILE A 26 9.63 -0.66 -7.98
N LEU A 27 8.53 -0.82 -7.23
CA LEU A 27 8.50 -0.59 -5.78
C LEU A 27 8.82 -1.92 -5.09
N TYR A 28 9.99 -1.99 -4.46
CA TYR A 28 10.49 -3.21 -3.81
C TYR A 28 9.80 -3.46 -2.48
N TYR A 29 9.58 -2.38 -1.71
CA TYR A 29 8.82 -2.41 -0.46
C TYR A 29 8.30 -1.00 -0.14
N ALA A 30 7.21 -0.93 0.62
CA ALA A 30 6.74 0.31 1.23
C ALA A 30 6.13 0.01 2.60
N TYR A 31 6.85 0.35 3.66
CA TYR A 31 6.50 0.00 5.02
C TYR A 31 5.69 1.10 5.70
N VAL A 32 4.49 0.75 6.15
CA VAL A 32 3.63 1.61 6.96
C VAL A 32 3.58 1.11 8.39
N GLU A 33 3.61 2.01 9.37
CA GLU A 33 3.44 1.65 10.78
C GLU A 33 2.10 0.97 11.03
N VAL A 34 2.08 -0.08 11.87
CA VAL A 34 0.84 -0.74 12.27
C VAL A 34 0.26 -0.06 13.52
N THR A 35 -0.57 0.94 13.29
CA THR A 35 -1.44 1.56 14.32
C THR A 35 -2.86 1.02 14.17
N ASP A 36 -3.71 1.13 15.20
CA ASP A 36 -5.12 0.70 15.14
C ASP A 36 -5.86 1.30 13.92
N GLU A 37 -5.56 2.56 13.60
CA GLU A 37 -6.15 3.26 12.45
C GLU A 37 -5.64 2.69 11.12
N ASN A 38 -4.32 2.51 10.97
CA ASN A 38 -3.72 1.96 9.76
C ASN A 38 -4.15 0.52 9.53
N GLU A 39 -4.17 -0.29 10.59
CA GLU A 39 -4.58 -1.69 10.54
C GLU A 39 -6.00 -1.82 10.02
N SER A 40 -6.94 -0.98 10.50
CA SER A 40 -8.32 -0.98 10.01
C SER A 40 -8.39 -0.63 8.51
N ILE A 41 -7.59 0.32 8.04
CA ILE A 41 -7.54 0.70 6.62
C ILE A 41 -6.96 -0.46 5.79
N ILE A 42 -5.82 -1.02 6.21
CA ILE A 42 -5.13 -2.12 5.53
C ILE A 42 -6.03 -3.35 5.44
N LYS A 43 -6.68 -3.75 6.55
CA LYS A 43 -7.61 -4.88 6.56
C LYS A 43 -8.80 -4.68 5.61
N SER A 44 -9.23 -3.44 5.39
CA SER A 44 -10.29 -3.14 4.41
C SER A 44 -9.81 -3.24 2.95
N LEU A 45 -8.50 -3.13 2.72
CA LEU A 45 -7.85 -3.19 1.40
C LEU A 45 -7.42 -4.60 1.01
N LEU A 46 -7.24 -5.51 1.98
CA LEU A 46 -6.78 -6.87 1.74
C LEU A 46 -7.63 -7.62 0.70
N PRO A 47 -7.00 -8.30 -0.28
CA PRO A 47 -7.68 -9.22 -1.16
C PRO A 47 -8.35 -10.36 -0.39
N LYS A 48 -9.36 -10.97 -1.00
CA LYS A 48 -10.04 -12.11 -0.39
C LYS A 48 -9.07 -13.28 -0.21
N GLY A 49 -8.90 -13.73 1.03
CA GLY A 49 -8.06 -14.89 1.38
C GLY A 49 -6.58 -14.56 1.58
N VAL A 50 -6.20 -13.27 1.60
CA VAL A 50 -4.90 -12.82 2.08
C VAL A 50 -5.08 -12.38 3.53
N GLU A 51 -4.23 -12.90 4.42
CA GLU A 51 -4.28 -12.57 5.84
C GLU A 51 -3.39 -11.34 6.11
N PHE A 52 -3.72 -10.57 7.15
CA PHE A 52 -2.97 -9.36 7.48
C PHE A 52 -1.51 -9.68 7.87
N GLU A 53 -1.32 -10.83 8.51
CA GLU A 53 -0.04 -11.32 8.98
C GLU A 53 0.94 -11.62 7.84
N ASP A 54 0.44 -11.88 6.62
CA ASP A 54 1.27 -12.15 5.44
C ASP A 54 2.08 -10.92 5.01
N GLY A 55 1.63 -9.72 5.39
CA GLY A 55 2.30 -8.45 5.07
C GLY A 55 3.12 -7.87 6.22
N LEU A 56 3.17 -8.53 7.39
CA LEU A 56 3.87 -8.01 8.55
C LEU A 56 5.38 -8.19 8.46
N ALA A 57 6.12 -7.09 8.59
CA ALA A 57 7.58 -7.03 8.60
C ALA A 57 8.07 -6.30 9.86
N CYS A 58 8.55 -7.06 10.85
CA CYS A 58 9.17 -6.63 12.12
C CYS A 58 8.35 -5.72 13.05
N ASN A 59 7.62 -4.70 12.57
CA ASN A 59 6.63 -3.84 13.24
C ASN A 59 5.85 -2.95 12.23
N ALA A 60 5.98 -3.20 10.94
CA ALA A 60 5.34 -2.46 9.86
C ALA A 60 4.60 -3.41 8.93
N PHE A 61 3.71 -2.87 8.11
CA PHE A 61 3.04 -3.62 7.05
C PHE A 61 3.60 -3.21 5.69
N ASP A 62 3.94 -4.18 4.86
CA ASP A 62 4.39 -3.95 3.49
C ASP A 62 3.20 -3.72 2.54
N LEU A 63 3.05 -2.48 2.08
CA LEU A 63 1.99 -2.10 1.17
C LEU A 63 2.11 -2.77 -0.20
N THR A 64 3.28 -3.30 -0.59
CA THR A 64 3.44 -4.04 -1.86
C THR A 64 2.57 -5.28 -1.93
N LEU A 65 2.15 -5.83 -0.79
CA LEU A 65 1.21 -6.95 -0.73
C LEU A 65 -0.18 -6.59 -1.27
N ILE A 66 -0.58 -5.31 -1.19
CA ILE A 66 -1.95 -4.87 -1.51
C ILE A 66 -2.03 -3.78 -2.57
N CYS A 67 -0.98 -2.99 -2.79
CA CYS A 67 -1.07 -1.75 -3.55
C CYS A 67 -1.45 -1.98 -5.02
N TRP A 68 -1.00 -3.09 -5.61
CA TRP A 68 -1.19 -3.41 -7.02
C TRP A 68 -2.60 -3.85 -7.40
N GLU A 69 -3.46 -4.15 -6.42
CA GLU A 69 -4.89 -4.32 -6.67
C GLU A 69 -5.56 -3.00 -7.09
N TYR A 70 -4.99 -1.87 -6.65
CA TYR A 70 -5.59 -0.55 -6.77
C TYR A 70 -4.77 0.42 -7.63
N ALA A 71 -3.46 0.22 -7.70
CA ALA A 71 -2.51 1.07 -8.39
C ALA A 71 -1.72 0.31 -9.45
N GLU A 72 -1.13 1.05 -10.38
CA GLU A 72 -0.19 0.54 -11.39
C GLU A 72 1.20 1.17 -11.25
N TRP A 73 1.32 2.21 -10.41
CA TRP A 73 2.57 2.93 -10.23
C TRP A 73 2.66 3.59 -8.85
N PHE A 74 3.89 3.85 -8.40
CA PHE A 74 4.19 4.70 -7.25
C PHE A 74 5.23 5.74 -7.64
N ASP A 75 4.89 7.03 -7.52
CA ASP A 75 5.75 8.14 -7.97
C ASP A 75 6.69 8.68 -6.86
N GLY A 76 6.77 7.97 -5.73
CA GLY A 76 7.48 8.42 -4.52
C GLY A 76 6.66 9.34 -3.60
N LYS A 77 5.47 9.78 -4.03
CA LYS A 77 4.57 10.66 -3.27
C LYS A 77 3.13 10.15 -3.16
N GLN A 78 2.71 9.32 -4.10
CA GLN A 78 1.39 8.70 -4.15
C GLN A 78 1.40 7.50 -5.10
N PHE A 79 0.43 6.63 -4.90
CA PHE A 79 0.06 5.58 -5.83
C PHE A 79 -0.83 6.13 -6.94
N LEU A 80 -0.56 5.73 -8.18
CA LEU A 80 -1.30 6.16 -9.36
C LEU A 80 -2.02 4.96 -10.00
N SER A 81 -3.21 5.20 -10.53
CA SER A 81 -3.99 4.18 -11.24
C SER A 81 -3.40 3.77 -12.59
N VAL A 82 -2.49 4.59 -13.14
CA VAL A 82 -1.78 4.38 -14.41
C VAL A 82 -0.35 4.90 -14.29
N ARG A 83 0.59 4.29 -15.04
CA ARG A 83 1.98 4.80 -15.15
C ARG A 83 1.98 6.16 -15.86
N PRO A 84 2.64 7.19 -15.31
CA PRO A 84 2.82 8.47 -15.98
C PRO A 84 3.80 8.35 -17.16
N GLU A 85 3.52 9.08 -18.24
CA GLU A 85 4.39 9.18 -19.43
C GLU A 85 5.64 10.02 -19.18
#